data_AF-A0A267THW2-F1
#
_entry.id   AF-A0A267THW2-F1
#
_cell.length_a   1.000
_cell.length_b   1.000
_cell.length_c   1.000
_cell.angle_alpha   90.00
_cell.angle_beta   90.00
_cell.angle_gamma   90.00
#
_symmetry.space_group_name_H-M   'P 1'
#
loop_
_entity.id
_entity.type
_entity.pdbx_description
1 polymer ?
#
loop_
_entity_poly.entity_id
_entity_poly.type
_entity_poly.pdbx_seq_one_letter_code
_entity_poly.pdbx_strand_id
1 'polypeptide(L)'
;MTDKLHKADVLALDKSWQRQVEFGVIDHFEKLHKKAAFTENHLWRSLFGLLFWDIIFDTESMAIHHPLQRSPSDLFKPTFFEKRRQKMEERLEILEDPDTWNVFLNRVFFEKYGITNPLVDWYGGLFPLVITLLERLSSEQVKAVMLEMARNLRENVRGFPDLFIWDDGDYQFIEVKSPTDSLSNQQLYWLGFFESINLRAKVLRIEWKKPDTELITA
;
A
#
# COMPACT_ATOMS: atom_id res chain seq x y z
N MET A 1 -14.04 -7.94 -15.77
CA MET A 1 -14.50 -7.73 -14.38
C MET A 1 -14.72 -9.06 -13.64
N THR A 2 -15.11 -10.14 -14.34
CA THR A 2 -15.52 -11.44 -13.77
C THR A 2 -14.39 -12.45 -13.53
N ASP A 3 -13.36 -12.56 -14.38
CA ASP A 3 -12.40 -13.67 -14.29
C ASP A 3 -11.50 -13.67 -13.04
N LYS A 4 -11.00 -12.51 -12.59
CA LYS A 4 -10.16 -12.43 -11.38
C LYS A 4 -10.94 -12.79 -10.10
N LEU A 5 -12.23 -12.46 -10.05
CA LEU A 5 -13.11 -12.83 -8.93
C LEU A 5 -13.54 -14.30 -8.97
N HIS A 6 -13.75 -14.86 -10.16
CA HIS A 6 -14.12 -16.28 -10.30
C HIS A 6 -12.96 -17.24 -9.97
N LYS A 7 -11.72 -16.83 -10.21
CA LYS A 7 -10.52 -17.62 -9.91
C LYS A 7 -9.90 -17.29 -8.54
N ALA A 8 -10.49 -16.36 -7.79
CA ALA A 8 -9.99 -15.96 -6.49
C ALA A 8 -10.12 -17.09 -5.47
N ASP A 9 -9.13 -17.18 -4.58
CA ASP A 9 -9.22 -18.03 -3.41
C ASP A 9 -10.42 -17.61 -2.54
N VAL A 10 -11.02 -18.58 -1.86
CA VAL A 10 -12.15 -18.36 -0.97
C VAL A 10 -11.75 -18.70 0.46
N LEU A 11 -12.03 -17.79 1.39
CA LEU A 11 -11.84 -17.99 2.83
C LEU A 11 -13.19 -17.98 3.55
N ALA A 12 -13.47 -19.06 4.29
CA ALA A 12 -14.62 -19.14 5.17
C ALA A 12 -14.34 -18.43 6.51
N LEU A 13 -14.95 -17.27 6.74
CA LEU A 13 -14.85 -16.51 7.99
C LEU A 13 -16.10 -16.67 8.87
N ASP A 14 -15.90 -16.60 10.18
CA ASP A 14 -17.01 -16.51 11.12
C ASP A 14 -17.80 -15.21 10.90
N LYS A 15 -19.13 -15.28 11.04
CA LYS A 15 -20.01 -14.13 10.79
C LYS A 15 -19.81 -12.99 11.80
N SER A 16 -19.18 -13.24 12.94
CA SER A 16 -18.74 -12.18 13.88
C SER A 16 -17.80 -11.16 13.22
N TRP A 17 -17.05 -11.55 12.19
CA TRP A 17 -16.17 -10.65 11.44
C TRP A 17 -16.89 -9.81 10.36
N GLN A 18 -18.21 -9.93 10.20
CA GLN A 18 -18.94 -9.27 9.11
C GLN A 18 -18.77 -7.75 9.02
N ARG A 19 -18.48 -7.08 10.14
CA ARG A 19 -18.25 -5.62 10.19
C ARG A 19 -16.78 -5.22 10.17
N GLN A 20 -15.88 -6.20 10.18
CA GLN A 20 -14.43 -6.05 10.30
C GLN A 20 -13.75 -7.18 9.52
N VAL A 21 -14.11 -7.30 8.25
CA VAL A 21 -13.81 -8.49 7.44
C VAL A 21 -12.30 -8.68 7.31
N GLU A 22 -11.57 -7.60 7.09
CA GLU A 22 -10.13 -7.54 6.91
C GLU A 22 -9.39 -7.95 8.19
N PHE A 23 -9.90 -7.56 9.36
CA PHE A 23 -9.36 -8.04 10.64
C PHE A 23 -9.59 -9.53 10.86
N GLY A 24 -10.71 -10.08 10.37
CA GLY A 24 -10.93 -11.53 10.36
C GLY A 24 -9.98 -12.28 9.44
N VAL A 25 -9.61 -11.69 8.30
CA VAL A 25 -8.57 -12.23 7.41
C VAL A 25 -7.19 -12.16 8.07
N ILE A 26 -6.86 -11.05 8.74
CA ILE A 26 -5.64 -10.90 9.53
C ILE A 26 -5.56 -11.99 10.61
N ASP A 27 -6.59 -12.14 11.44
CA ASP A 27 -6.67 -13.19 12.49
C ASP A 27 -6.49 -14.60 11.91
N HIS A 28 -7.06 -14.87 10.74
CA HIS A 28 -6.86 -16.14 10.05
C HIS A 28 -5.38 -16.38 9.69
N PHE A 29 -4.70 -15.40 9.09
CA PHE A 29 -3.29 -15.54 8.71
C PHE A 29 -2.34 -15.56 9.92
N GLU A 30 -2.66 -14.84 10.98
CA GLU A 30 -1.92 -14.89 12.25
C GLU A 30 -2.00 -16.28 12.89
N LYS A 31 -3.16 -16.93 12.84
CA LYS A 31 -3.33 -18.35 13.27
C LYS A 31 -2.54 -19.34 12.43
N LEU A 32 -2.15 -18.96 11.21
CA LEU A 32 -1.24 -19.72 10.34
C LEU A 32 0.23 -19.31 10.53
N HIS A 33 0.55 -18.60 11.61
CA HIS A 33 1.89 -18.10 11.93
C HIS A 33 2.47 -17.13 10.91
N LYS A 34 1.62 -16.44 10.14
CA LYS A 34 2.03 -15.33 9.27
C LYS A 34 1.81 -14.00 9.95
N LYS A 35 2.60 -13.00 9.57
CA LYS A 35 2.38 -11.60 9.95
C LYS A 35 1.44 -10.97 8.93
N ALA A 36 0.58 -10.07 9.39
CA ALA A 36 -0.42 -9.43 8.57
C ALA A 36 -0.65 -8.00 9.03
N ALA A 37 -0.83 -7.08 8.09
CA ALA A 37 -1.14 -5.69 8.37
C ALA A 37 -2.24 -5.19 7.44
N PHE A 38 -3.16 -4.39 7.99
CA PHE A 38 -4.06 -3.57 7.18
C PHE A 38 -3.28 -2.37 6.66
N THR A 39 -3.09 -2.30 5.34
CA THR A 39 -2.24 -1.31 4.69
C THR A 39 -3.02 -0.36 3.81
N GLU A 40 -3.99 -0.89 3.07
CA GLU A 40 -4.78 -0.20 2.04
C GLU A 40 -3.86 0.74 1.22
N ASN A 41 -4.24 2.01 1.11
CA ASN A 41 -3.49 3.04 0.40
C ASN A 41 -2.32 3.61 1.23
N HIS A 42 -2.38 3.48 2.56
CA HIS A 42 -1.54 4.23 3.48
C HIS A 42 -0.07 3.86 3.40
N LEU A 43 0.24 2.57 3.23
CA LEU A 43 1.63 2.10 3.17
C LEU A 43 2.37 2.66 1.95
N TRP A 44 1.80 2.48 0.75
CA TRP A 44 2.41 2.95 -0.50
C TRP A 44 2.48 4.47 -0.58
N ARG A 45 1.42 5.16 -0.16
CA ARG A 45 1.41 6.64 -0.06
C ARG A 45 2.49 7.13 0.88
N SER A 46 2.61 6.53 2.06
CA SER A 46 3.59 6.97 3.06
C SER A 46 5.02 6.71 2.60
N LEU A 47 5.29 5.56 1.97
CA LEU A 47 6.58 5.31 1.35
C LEU A 47 6.92 6.38 0.30
N PHE A 48 5.96 6.72 -0.57
CA PHE A 48 6.15 7.79 -1.56
C PHE A 48 6.47 9.13 -0.89
N GLY A 49 5.69 9.51 0.12
CA GLY A 49 5.87 10.77 0.84
C GLY A 49 7.19 10.86 1.60
N LEU A 50 7.69 9.74 2.14
CA LEU A 50 8.99 9.65 2.80
C LEU A 50 10.14 9.68 1.78
N LEU A 51 10.07 8.88 0.71
CA LEU A 51 11.11 8.83 -0.32
C LEU A 51 11.30 10.16 -1.02
N PHE A 52 10.23 10.90 -1.28
CA PHE A 52 10.26 12.11 -2.08
C PHE A 52 9.98 13.38 -1.27
N TRP A 53 10.14 13.36 0.06
CA TRP A 53 9.76 14.48 0.92
C TRP A 53 10.29 15.84 0.44
N ASP A 54 11.60 15.97 0.30
CA ASP A 54 12.27 17.18 -0.18
C ASP A 54 11.94 17.52 -1.64
N ILE A 55 11.71 16.51 -2.48
CA ILE A 55 11.33 16.69 -3.89
C ILE A 55 9.89 17.23 -4.03
N ILE A 56 8.97 16.74 -3.17
CA ILE A 56 7.60 17.24 -3.07
C ILE A 56 7.65 18.71 -2.67
N PHE A 57 8.38 19.04 -1.59
CA PHE A 57 8.43 20.38 -1.01
C PHE A 57 9.53 21.28 -1.60
N ASP A 58 10.07 20.94 -2.77
CA ASP A 58 11.09 21.72 -3.46
C ASP A 58 10.63 23.16 -3.70
N THR A 59 11.28 24.11 -3.04
CA THR A 59 10.93 25.54 -3.07
C THR A 59 11.24 26.21 -4.39
N GLU A 60 12.14 25.63 -5.20
CA GLU A 60 12.49 26.15 -6.53
C GLU A 60 11.34 25.98 -7.53
N SER A 61 10.38 25.08 -7.23
CA SER A 61 9.24 24.80 -8.10
C SER A 61 8.20 25.93 -8.18
N MET A 62 8.34 26.99 -7.37
CA MET A 62 7.35 28.06 -7.16
C MET A 62 5.94 27.52 -6.84
N ALA A 63 5.83 26.29 -6.33
CA ALA A 63 4.54 25.66 -6.06
C ALA A 63 4.01 25.91 -4.63
N ILE A 64 4.87 26.46 -3.77
CA ILE A 64 4.59 26.89 -2.40
C ILE A 64 4.48 28.42 -2.41
N HIS A 65 3.28 28.94 -2.17
CA HIS A 65 2.98 30.37 -2.28
C HIS A 65 2.85 31.05 -0.91
N HIS A 66 2.67 30.28 0.17
CA HIS A 66 2.50 30.82 1.52
C HIS A 66 3.06 29.86 2.60
N PRO A 67 3.64 30.36 3.72
CA PRO A 67 4.20 29.53 4.79
C PRO A 67 3.24 28.52 5.45
N LEU A 68 1.92 28.75 5.36
CA LEU A 68 0.89 27.88 5.93
C LEU A 68 0.41 26.78 4.98
N GLN A 69 0.94 26.74 3.75
CA GLN A 69 0.52 25.78 2.75
C GLN A 69 1.02 24.38 3.13
N ARG A 70 0.08 23.44 3.30
CA ARG A 70 0.34 22.06 3.75
C ARG A 70 0.81 21.12 2.64
N SER A 71 0.68 21.53 1.37
CA SER A 71 1.08 20.74 0.20
C SER A 71 1.34 21.64 -1.01
N PRO A 72 2.32 21.33 -1.88
CA PRO A 72 2.55 22.06 -3.13
C PRO A 72 1.27 22.15 -3.98
N SER A 73 1.04 23.30 -4.60
CA SER A 73 -0.18 23.55 -5.38
C SER A 73 -0.25 22.75 -6.68
N ASP A 74 0.87 22.17 -7.10
CA ASP A 74 0.97 21.34 -8.30
C ASP A 74 0.94 19.84 -8.00
N LEU A 75 0.94 19.39 -6.73
CA LEU A 75 1.11 17.97 -6.35
C LEU A 75 0.21 16.99 -7.11
N PHE A 76 -1.05 17.34 -7.34
CA PHE A 76 -2.03 16.51 -8.06
C PHE A 76 -2.28 16.95 -9.50
N LYS A 77 -1.39 17.78 -10.07
CA LYS A 77 -1.42 18.19 -11.47
C LYS A 77 -0.54 17.26 -12.31
N PRO A 78 -0.87 17.01 -13.58
CA PRO A 78 -0.05 16.19 -14.48
C PRO A 78 1.42 16.65 -14.56
N THR A 79 1.66 17.96 -14.49
CA THR A 79 3.00 18.55 -14.57
C THR A 79 3.89 18.27 -13.35
N PHE A 80 3.34 17.75 -12.23
CA PHE A 80 4.11 17.51 -11.01
C PHE A 80 5.28 16.56 -11.27
N PHE A 81 4.97 15.41 -11.87
CA PHE A 81 5.94 14.39 -12.21
C PHE A 81 6.86 14.86 -13.32
N GLU A 82 6.34 15.47 -14.38
CA GLU A 82 7.16 15.96 -15.51
C GLU A 82 8.30 16.87 -15.04
N LYS A 83 8.02 17.79 -14.10
CA LYS A 83 9.01 18.73 -13.55
C LYS A 83 10.04 18.09 -12.62
N ARG A 84 9.71 16.95 -12.01
CA ARG A 84 10.49 16.32 -10.93
C ARG A 84 11.02 14.93 -11.29
N ARG A 85 10.72 14.46 -12.49
CA ARG A 85 10.98 13.10 -12.95
C ARG A 85 12.43 12.70 -12.73
N GLN A 86 13.37 13.52 -13.20
CA GLN A 86 14.79 13.24 -13.05
C GLN A 86 15.20 13.10 -11.58
N LYS A 87 14.82 14.07 -10.72
CA LYS A 87 15.13 14.03 -9.27
C LYS A 87 14.52 12.78 -8.60
N MET A 88 13.32 12.36 -9.02
CA MET A 88 12.66 11.16 -8.49
C MET A 88 13.35 9.88 -8.95
N GLU A 89 13.67 9.76 -10.25
CA GLU A 89 14.39 8.61 -10.81
C GLU A 89 15.77 8.48 -10.14
N GLU A 90 16.51 9.58 -9.98
CA GLU A 90 17.79 9.59 -9.25
C GLU A 90 17.64 9.21 -7.77
N ARG A 91 16.61 9.73 -7.08
CA ARG A 91 16.32 9.36 -5.68
C ARG A 91 16.05 7.88 -5.52
N LEU A 92 15.38 7.27 -6.48
CA LEU A 92 15.01 5.86 -6.42
C LEU A 92 16.22 4.93 -6.47
N GLU A 93 17.38 5.38 -6.97
CA GLU A 93 18.61 4.59 -6.97
C GLU A 93 19.12 4.20 -5.59
N ILE A 94 18.70 4.89 -4.51
CA ILE A 94 19.04 4.47 -3.14
C ILE A 94 18.46 3.09 -2.80
N LEU A 95 17.43 2.64 -3.50
CA LEU A 95 16.75 1.37 -3.24
C LEU A 95 17.60 0.15 -3.63
N GLU A 96 18.69 0.34 -4.37
CA GLU A 96 19.60 -0.75 -4.76
C GLU A 96 20.48 -1.24 -3.60
N ASP A 97 20.64 -0.43 -2.55
CA ASP A 97 21.46 -0.78 -1.40
C ASP A 97 20.66 -0.69 -0.08
N PRO A 98 20.46 -1.83 0.62
CA PRO A 98 19.75 -1.88 1.89
C PRO A 98 20.20 -0.87 2.94
N ASP A 99 21.51 -0.71 3.13
CA ASP A 99 22.05 0.20 4.14
C ASP A 99 21.75 1.66 3.78
N THR A 100 21.88 2.01 2.50
CA THR A 100 21.62 3.36 2.00
C THR A 100 20.15 3.77 2.18
N TRP A 101 19.18 2.96 1.72
CA TRP A 101 17.78 3.34 1.90
C TRP A 101 17.36 3.31 3.37
N ASN A 102 17.93 2.42 4.18
CA ASN A 102 17.60 2.31 5.60
C ASN A 102 18.04 3.57 6.35
N VAL A 103 19.28 4.03 6.14
CA VAL A 103 19.80 5.28 6.72
C VAL A 103 18.98 6.48 6.25
N PHE A 104 18.69 6.56 4.94
CA PHE A 104 17.91 7.66 4.37
C PHE A 104 16.51 7.74 4.98
N LEU A 105 15.76 6.63 5.00
CA LEU A 105 14.39 6.60 5.49
C LEU A 105 14.31 6.79 7.01
N ASN A 106 15.26 6.25 7.79
CA ASN A 106 15.33 6.55 9.22
C ASN A 106 15.47 8.05 9.47
N ARG A 107 16.44 8.69 8.80
CA ARG A 107 16.65 10.14 8.94
C ARG A 107 15.38 10.91 8.58
N VAL A 108 14.80 10.67 7.41
CA VAL A 108 13.59 11.38 6.98
C VAL A 108 12.41 11.12 7.93
N PHE A 109 12.20 9.87 8.35
CA PHE A 109 11.09 9.54 9.24
C PHE A 109 11.18 10.29 10.56
N PHE A 110 12.34 10.24 11.25
CA PHE A 110 12.49 10.88 12.55
C PHE A 110 12.56 12.41 12.48
N GLU A 111 13.20 12.98 11.46
CA GLU A 111 13.24 14.44 11.29
C GLU A 111 11.88 15.03 10.91
N LYS A 112 11.03 14.27 10.21
CA LYS A 112 9.74 14.75 9.69
C LYS A 112 8.55 14.25 10.49
N TYR A 113 8.76 13.44 11.51
CA TYR A 113 7.68 12.83 12.30
C TYR A 113 6.69 13.89 12.81
N GLY A 114 5.41 13.70 12.52
CA GLY A 114 4.34 14.62 12.90
C GLY A 114 4.20 15.88 12.04
N ILE A 115 5.11 16.14 11.08
CA ILE A 115 4.97 17.24 10.12
C ILE A 115 3.93 16.86 9.07
N THR A 116 3.04 17.77 8.71
CA THR A 116 1.99 17.49 7.72
C THR A 116 2.57 17.23 6.33
N ASN A 117 2.20 16.09 5.73
CA ASN A 117 2.40 15.76 4.33
C ASN A 117 1.15 15.02 3.83
N PRO A 118 0.53 15.43 2.71
CA PRO A 118 -0.71 14.82 2.21
C PRO A 118 -0.59 13.33 1.82
N LEU A 119 0.63 12.80 1.74
CA LEU A 119 0.92 11.42 1.39
C LEU A 119 1.42 10.59 2.57
N VAL A 120 1.73 11.17 3.72
CA VAL A 120 2.26 10.41 4.88
C VAL A 120 1.23 10.38 6.00
N ASP A 121 0.79 9.18 6.35
CA ASP A 121 -0.13 8.94 7.45
C ASP A 121 0.65 8.49 8.69
N TRP A 122 0.92 9.42 9.60
CA TRP A 122 1.75 9.15 10.78
C TRP A 122 1.02 8.26 11.81
N TYR A 123 1.52 7.06 12.02
CA TYR A 123 1.16 6.18 13.14
C TYR A 123 2.36 5.32 13.58
N GLY A 124 2.33 4.81 14.81
CA GLY A 124 3.49 4.13 15.40
C GLY A 124 3.96 2.87 14.65
N GLY A 125 3.05 2.20 13.93
CA GLY A 125 3.36 1.03 13.12
C GLY A 125 3.85 1.33 11.70
N LEU A 126 3.83 2.60 11.25
CA LEU A 126 4.13 2.95 9.87
C LEU A 126 5.57 2.57 9.49
N PHE A 127 6.55 3.02 10.28
CA PHE A 127 7.95 2.85 9.91
C PHE A 127 8.38 1.39 9.86
N PRO A 128 8.11 0.55 10.88
CA PRO A 128 8.43 -0.88 10.80
C PRO A 128 7.79 -1.57 9.59
N LEU A 129 6.57 -1.15 9.21
CA LEU A 129 5.86 -1.70 8.06
C LEU A 129 6.51 -1.27 6.73
N VAL A 130 6.98 -0.02 6.62
CA VAL A 130 7.76 0.45 5.47
C VAL A 130 9.06 -0.34 5.32
N ILE A 131 9.79 -0.56 6.42
CA ILE A 131 11.03 -1.37 6.39
C ILE A 131 10.70 -2.80 5.93
N THR A 132 9.68 -3.42 6.52
CA THR A 132 9.23 -4.76 6.13
C THR A 132 8.89 -4.86 4.65
N LEU A 133 8.22 -3.85 4.09
CA LEU A 133 7.91 -3.80 2.66
C LEU A 133 9.18 -3.83 1.81
N LEU A 134 10.16 -2.99 2.14
CA LEU A 134 11.42 -2.89 1.39
C LEU A 134 12.31 -4.11 1.54
N GLU A 135 12.22 -4.84 2.66
CA GLU A 135 12.91 -6.12 2.86
C GLU A 135 12.27 -7.29 2.10
N ARG A 136 11.01 -7.14 1.63
CA ARG A 136 10.26 -8.20 0.96
C ARG A 136 10.15 -8.04 -0.54
N LEU A 137 10.23 -6.81 -1.04
CA LEU A 137 10.16 -6.51 -2.47
C LEU A 137 11.55 -6.23 -3.04
N SER A 138 11.73 -6.53 -4.32
CA SER A 138 12.91 -6.10 -5.07
C SER A 138 12.95 -4.58 -5.27
N SER A 139 14.15 -4.01 -5.45
CA SER A 139 14.32 -2.60 -5.75
C SER A 139 13.51 -2.20 -6.98
N GLU A 140 13.54 -3.01 -8.04
CA GLU A 140 12.84 -2.77 -9.29
C GLU A 140 11.32 -2.70 -9.12
N GLN A 141 10.74 -3.58 -8.29
CA GLN A 141 9.30 -3.55 -8.00
C GLN A 141 8.91 -2.26 -7.28
N VAL A 142 9.67 -1.86 -6.25
CA VAL A 142 9.38 -0.62 -5.51
C VAL A 142 9.54 0.59 -6.41
N LYS A 143 10.62 0.67 -7.20
CA LYS A 143 10.84 1.71 -8.21
C LYS A 143 9.66 1.83 -9.18
N ALA A 144 9.21 0.69 -9.73
CA ALA A 144 8.09 0.66 -10.66
C ALA A 144 6.79 1.21 -10.03
N VAL A 145 6.46 0.80 -8.80
CA VAL A 145 5.26 1.31 -8.11
C VAL A 145 5.38 2.81 -7.83
N MET A 146 6.53 3.28 -7.34
CA MET A 146 6.75 4.72 -7.06
C MET A 146 6.59 5.58 -8.31
N LEU A 147 7.16 5.15 -9.45
CA LEU A 147 7.02 5.88 -10.71
C LEU A 147 5.59 5.82 -11.26
N GLU A 148 4.90 4.69 -11.12
CA GLU A 148 3.50 4.57 -11.55
C GLU A 148 2.57 5.47 -10.72
N MET A 149 2.80 5.56 -9.41
CA MET A 149 2.14 6.53 -8.55
C MET A 149 2.39 7.97 -9.02
N ALA A 150 3.66 8.31 -9.29
CA ALA A 150 4.05 9.66 -9.68
C ALA A 150 3.37 10.12 -10.98
N ARG A 151 3.23 9.23 -11.98
CA ARG A 151 2.60 9.51 -13.29
C ARG A 151 1.20 10.10 -13.17
N ASN A 152 0.43 9.70 -12.14
CA ASN A 152 -0.90 10.23 -11.90
C ASN A 152 -1.28 10.18 -10.42
N LEU A 153 -0.62 11.00 -9.58
CA LEU A 153 -0.89 11.03 -8.14
C LEU A 153 -2.34 11.33 -7.76
N ARG A 154 -3.15 11.90 -8.66
CA ARG A 154 -4.57 12.13 -8.40
C ARG A 154 -5.37 10.82 -8.31
N GLU A 155 -5.00 9.83 -9.12
CA GLU A 155 -5.71 8.56 -9.28
C GLU A 155 -4.93 7.39 -8.67
N ASN A 156 -3.62 7.37 -8.85
CA ASN A 156 -2.73 6.26 -8.48
C ASN A 156 -2.28 6.29 -7.01
N VAL A 157 -2.92 7.07 -6.16
CA VAL A 157 -2.71 7.00 -4.69
C VAL A 157 -3.79 6.19 -3.98
N ARG A 158 -4.77 5.68 -4.73
CA ARG A 158 -5.90 4.89 -4.21
C ARG A 158 -6.00 3.53 -4.89
N GLY A 159 -6.80 2.64 -4.31
CA GLY A 159 -7.11 1.32 -4.86
C GLY A 159 -5.99 0.29 -4.70
N PHE A 160 -5.05 0.52 -3.79
CA PHE A 160 -4.09 -0.51 -3.40
C PHE A 160 -4.79 -1.62 -2.59
N PRO A 161 -4.28 -2.86 -2.61
CA PRO A 161 -4.85 -3.96 -1.84
C PRO A 161 -4.94 -3.66 -0.34
N ASP A 162 -5.99 -4.16 0.30
CA ASP A 162 -6.31 -3.90 1.71
C ASP A 162 -5.20 -4.37 2.65
N LEU A 163 -4.64 -5.55 2.39
CA LEU A 163 -3.73 -6.24 3.31
C LEU A 163 -2.35 -6.51 2.70
N PHE A 164 -1.35 -6.47 3.58
CA PHE A 164 -0.02 -7.01 3.33
C PHE A 164 0.24 -8.16 4.31
N ILE A 165 0.50 -9.35 3.77
CA ILE A 165 0.78 -10.57 4.53
C ILE A 165 2.21 -11.01 4.22
N TRP A 166 2.96 -11.41 5.24
CA TRP A 166 4.34 -11.85 5.05
C TRP A 166 4.79 -12.84 6.12
N ASP A 167 5.84 -13.59 5.81
CA ASP A 167 6.63 -14.39 6.73
C ASP A 167 8.13 -14.23 6.40
N ASP A 168 8.98 -15.16 6.81
CA ASP A 168 10.43 -15.06 6.60
C ASP A 168 10.86 -15.36 5.15
N GLY A 169 10.01 -16.02 4.35
CA GLY A 169 10.34 -16.43 2.98
C GLY A 169 9.40 -15.91 1.90
N ASP A 170 8.23 -15.39 2.28
CA ASP A 170 7.19 -15.00 1.32
C ASP A 170 6.44 -13.73 1.75
N TYR A 171 5.80 -13.09 0.77
CA TYR A 171 4.86 -12.00 0.96
C TYR A 171 3.71 -12.08 -0.05
N GLN A 172 2.58 -11.48 0.31
CA GLN A 172 1.40 -11.41 -0.53
C GLN A 172 0.58 -10.17 -0.17
N PHE A 173 0.26 -9.36 -1.17
CA PHE A 173 -0.81 -8.38 -1.06
C PHE A 173 -2.17 -9.04 -1.31
N ILE A 174 -3.17 -8.69 -0.50
CA ILE A 174 -4.51 -9.25 -0.59
C ILE A 174 -5.54 -8.14 -0.64
N GLU A 175 -6.36 -8.16 -1.68
CA GLU A 175 -7.59 -7.39 -1.81
C GLU A 175 -8.76 -8.26 -1.34
N VAL A 176 -9.42 -7.89 -0.26
CA VAL A 176 -10.49 -8.65 0.39
C VAL A 176 -11.83 -8.27 -0.23
N LYS A 177 -12.66 -9.27 -0.54
CA LYS A 177 -14.01 -9.05 -1.08
C LYS A 177 -15.05 -9.87 -0.35
N SER A 178 -16.01 -9.18 0.27
CA SER A 178 -17.22 -9.81 0.81
C SER A 178 -18.11 -10.30 -0.34
N PRO A 179 -19.09 -11.19 -0.09
CA PRO A 179 -19.94 -11.77 -1.15
C PRO A 179 -20.65 -10.77 -2.07
N THR A 180 -20.94 -9.57 -1.56
CA THR A 180 -21.65 -8.50 -2.28
C THR A 180 -20.72 -7.47 -2.90
N ASP A 181 -19.41 -7.58 -2.67
CA ASP A 181 -18.46 -6.56 -3.10
C ASP A 181 -18.01 -6.80 -4.53
N SER A 182 -17.63 -5.71 -5.19
CA SER A 182 -16.98 -5.74 -6.49
C SER A 182 -15.62 -5.05 -6.41
N LEU A 183 -14.76 -5.36 -7.38
CA LEU A 183 -13.50 -4.64 -7.55
C LEU A 183 -13.77 -3.31 -8.24
N SER A 184 -13.25 -2.23 -7.67
CA SER A 184 -13.24 -0.93 -8.36
C SER A 184 -12.28 -0.95 -9.56
N ASN A 185 -12.46 -0.01 -10.48
CA ASN A 185 -11.56 0.14 -11.64
C ASN A 185 -10.11 0.36 -11.21
N GLN A 186 -9.87 1.12 -10.14
CA GLN A 186 -8.52 1.38 -9.65
C GLN A 186 -7.89 0.16 -8.98
N GLN A 187 -8.68 -0.64 -8.26
CA GLN A 187 -8.20 -1.93 -7.71
C GLN A 187 -7.85 -2.91 -8.83
N LEU A 188 -8.67 -3.01 -9.87
CA LEU A 188 -8.36 -3.82 -11.05
C LEU A 188 -7.08 -3.34 -11.74
N TYR A 189 -6.90 -2.02 -11.84
CA TYR A 189 -5.69 -1.43 -12.40
C TYR A 189 -4.44 -1.83 -11.61
N TRP A 190 -4.43 -1.64 -10.29
CA TRP A 190 -3.28 -2.00 -9.45
C TRP A 190 -3.00 -3.50 -9.44
N LEU A 191 -4.03 -4.34 -9.37
CA LEU A 191 -3.85 -5.80 -9.47
C LEU A 191 -3.28 -6.22 -10.83
N GLY A 192 -3.63 -5.53 -11.92
CA GLY A 192 -3.03 -5.77 -13.24
C GLY A 192 -1.60 -5.26 -13.34
N PHE A 193 -1.31 -4.09 -12.77
CA PHE A 193 0.05 -3.53 -12.73
C PHE A 193 0.98 -4.39 -11.88
N PHE A 194 0.56 -4.82 -10.69
CA PHE A 194 1.35 -5.72 -9.86
C PHE A 194 1.67 -7.04 -10.56
N GLU A 195 0.70 -7.62 -11.27
CA GLU A 195 0.92 -8.81 -12.09
C GLU A 195 1.95 -8.57 -13.19
N SER A 196 1.95 -7.41 -13.86
CA SER A 196 2.90 -7.12 -14.95
C SER A 196 4.34 -6.93 -14.48
N ILE A 197 4.57 -6.61 -13.20
CA ILE A 197 5.89 -6.47 -12.58
C ILE A 197 6.25 -7.64 -11.65
N ASN A 198 5.51 -8.76 -11.73
CA ASN A 198 5.67 -9.94 -10.88
C ASN A 198 5.61 -9.64 -9.36
N LEU A 199 4.85 -8.63 -8.96
CA LEU A 199 4.57 -8.31 -7.55
C LEU A 199 3.36 -9.14 -7.10
N ARG A 200 3.53 -9.91 -6.03
CA ARG A 200 2.53 -10.87 -5.53
C ARG A 200 1.31 -10.15 -4.96
N ALA A 201 0.22 -10.12 -5.72
CA ALA A 201 -1.08 -9.60 -5.29
C ALA A 201 -2.22 -10.52 -5.75
N LYS A 202 -3.24 -10.71 -4.91
CA LYS A 202 -4.42 -11.52 -5.24
C LYS A 202 -5.69 -10.98 -4.61
N VAL A 203 -6.82 -11.45 -5.13
CA VAL A 203 -8.14 -11.23 -4.53
C VAL A 203 -8.46 -12.42 -3.62
N LEU A 204 -8.98 -12.14 -2.43
CA LEU A 204 -9.49 -13.14 -1.50
C LEU A 204 -10.97 -12.90 -1.27
N ARG A 205 -11.80 -13.87 -1.66
CA ARG A 205 -13.25 -13.79 -1.46
C ARG A 205 -13.63 -14.39 -0.12
N ILE A 206 -14.53 -13.71 0.59
CA ILE A 206 -15.03 -14.16 1.87
C ILE A 206 -16.36 -14.87 1.69
N GLU A 207 -16.48 -16.04 2.30
CA GLU A 207 -17.75 -16.71 2.53
C GLU A 207 -18.01 -16.79 4.03
N TRP A 208 -19.26 -16.53 4.43
CA TRP A 208 -19.62 -16.62 5.84
C TRP A 208 -19.87 -18.08 6.21
N LYS A 209 -19.19 -18.55 7.27
CA LYS A 209 -19.50 -19.85 7.87
C LYS A 209 -20.98 -19.90 8.23
N LYS A 210 -21.62 -21.03 7.92
CA LYS A 210 -22.98 -21.29 8.37
C LYS A 210 -22.97 -21.43 9.89
N PRO A 211 -24.02 -20.99 10.61
CA PRO A 211 -24.13 -21.28 12.03
C PRO A 211 -24.04 -22.80 12.22
N ASP A 212 -23.26 -23.26 13.19
CA ASP A 212 -23.29 -24.65 13.59
C ASP A 212 -24.74 -24.98 13.94
N THR A 213 -25.33 -25.89 13.17
CA THR A 213 -26.63 -26.43 13.50
C THR A 213 -26.36 -27.42 14.63
N GLU A 214 -26.37 -26.95 15.87
CA GLU A 214 -26.42 -27.85 17.02
C GLU A 214 -27.62 -28.78 16.80
N LEU A 215 -27.34 -30.04 16.51
CA LEU A 215 -28.30 -31.12 16.62
C LEU A 215 -28.77 -31.10 18.07
N ILE A 216 -29.93 -30.48 18.31
CA ILE A 216 -30.72 -30.75 19.50
C ILE A 216 -31.11 -32.22 19.39
N THR A 217 -30.28 -33.11 19.92
CA THR A 217 -30.68 -34.47 20.22
C THR A 217 -31.75 -34.37 21.29
N ALA A 218 -32.97 -34.72 20.90
CA ALA A 218 -34.18 -34.78 21.71
C ALA A 218 -34.05 -35.71 22.92
#